data_AF-A0A9E2GE80-F1
#
_entry.id   AF-A0A9E2GE80-F1
#
_cell.length_a   1.000
_cell.length_b   1.000
_cell.length_c   1.000
_cell.angle_alpha   90.00
_cell.angle_beta   90.00
_cell.angle_gamma   90.00
#
_symmetry.space_group_name_H-M   'P 1'
#
loop_
_entity.id
_entity.type
_entity.pdbx_description
1 polymer ?
#
loop_
_entity_poly.entity_id
_entity_poly.type
_entity_poly.pdbx_seq_one_letter_code
_entity_poly.pdbx_strand_id
1 'polypeptide(L)'
;MSKNIFKKPETFISEDERKRRKREGILIVVIIAVVAFLTFAESRIVHFGADIPVSNTILMFILININLLLLILLIFLVFRNLVKLLYDRKRKVMGAKLRTRLVVAFISLTLLPTIVLFFFSINFITTSIEFWFDVPVEQALENSLLVGRSVYKHAEENSQFFMEKISYQIKTKKFLDPENKRFLSHYIQVVQRAFNFHAVEIYNLNSERITFATAQEIEDEPLSVVSADNLQKDFESKKIISVFENINNGELIRTI
;
A
#
# COMPACT_ATOMS: atom_id res chain seq x y z
N MET A 1 -69.84 57.15 21.64
CA MET A 1 -70.00 56.30 20.45
C MET A 1 -68.62 56.13 19.81
N SER A 2 -68.03 54.93 19.87
CA SER A 2 -67.03 54.36 18.95
C SER A 2 -66.33 53.20 19.66
N LYS A 3 -66.77 51.96 19.40
CA LYS A 3 -66.06 50.75 19.80
C LYS A 3 -65.12 50.38 18.65
N ASN A 4 -63.83 50.32 18.96
CA ASN A 4 -62.78 49.94 18.03
C ASN A 4 -62.85 48.43 17.79
N ILE A 5 -63.31 48.02 16.60
CA ILE A 5 -63.42 46.61 16.18
C ILE A 5 -62.27 46.31 15.23
N PHE A 6 -61.11 45.95 15.78
CA PHE A 6 -60.08 45.24 15.03
C PHE A 6 -59.70 43.99 15.81
N LYS A 7 -60.47 42.92 15.57
CA LYS A 7 -60.14 41.57 16.01
C LYS A 7 -59.06 41.04 15.06
N LYS A 8 -57.82 40.91 15.56
CA LYS A 8 -56.69 40.29 14.85
C LYS A 8 -57.12 38.90 14.35
N PRO A 9 -56.85 38.49 13.11
CA PRO A 9 -57.19 37.15 12.66
C PRO A 9 -56.29 36.13 13.37
N GLU A 10 -56.87 35.34 14.26
CA GLU A 10 -56.21 34.15 14.81
C GLU A 10 -56.07 33.14 13.68
N THR A 11 -54.87 33.06 13.10
CA THR A 11 -54.48 31.98 12.22
C THR A 11 -54.26 30.73 13.07
N PHE A 12 -55.35 29.99 13.33
CA PHE A 12 -55.33 28.70 14.00
C PHE A 12 -54.61 27.65 13.13
N ILE A 13 -53.28 27.70 13.13
CA ILE A 13 -52.45 26.59 12.65
C ILE A 13 -52.56 25.51 13.73
N SER A 14 -53.18 24.37 13.39
CA SER A 14 -53.29 23.22 14.28
C SER A 14 -51.90 22.86 14.86
N GLU A 15 -51.81 22.62 16.16
CA GLU A 15 -50.56 22.31 16.89
C GLU A 15 -49.74 21.17 16.23
N ASP A 16 -50.41 20.26 15.54
CA ASP A 16 -49.79 19.17 14.79
C ASP A 16 -49.04 19.63 13.53
N GLU A 17 -49.52 20.69 12.89
CA GLU A 17 -48.93 21.26 11.68
C GLU A 17 -47.70 22.12 12.01
N ARG A 18 -47.70 22.75 13.20
CA ARG A 18 -46.56 23.50 13.74
C ARG A 18 -45.40 22.58 14.14
N LYS A 19 -45.69 21.41 14.74
CA LYS A 19 -44.68 20.38 15.06
C LYS A 19 -44.07 19.76 13.80
N ARG A 20 -44.83 19.63 12.71
CA ARG A 20 -44.34 19.15 11.40
C ARG A 20 -43.36 20.12 10.75
N ARG A 21 -43.71 21.41 10.67
CA ARG A 21 -42.81 22.43 10.11
C ARG A 21 -41.52 22.58 10.92
N LYS A 22 -41.58 22.40 12.26
CA LYS A 22 -40.38 22.34 13.10
C LYS A 22 -39.47 21.15 12.76
N ARG A 23 -40.03 19.95 12.56
CA ARG A 23 -39.23 18.76 12.18
C ARG A 23 -38.62 18.89 10.79
N GLU A 24 -39.38 19.42 9.83
CA GLU A 24 -38.89 19.68 8.47
C GLU A 24 -37.79 20.76 8.49
N GLY A 25 -37.95 21.83 9.26
CA GLY A 25 -36.93 22.85 9.46
C GLY A 25 -35.66 22.31 10.13
N ILE A 26 -35.79 21.46 11.15
CA ILE A 26 -34.64 20.80 11.80
C ILE A 26 -33.89 19.93 10.80
N LEU A 27 -34.59 19.17 9.96
CA LEU A 27 -33.97 18.26 9.01
C LEU A 27 -33.25 19.02 7.88
N ILE A 28 -33.79 20.16 7.43
CA ILE A 28 -33.10 21.09 6.51
C ILE A 28 -31.83 21.67 7.15
N VAL A 29 -31.91 22.11 8.41
CA VAL A 29 -30.76 22.65 9.14
C VAL A 29 -29.68 21.59 9.32
N VAL A 30 -30.05 20.34 9.61
CA VAL A 30 -29.11 19.21 9.70
C VAL A 30 -28.45 18.94 8.36
N ILE A 31 -29.19 19.00 7.26
CA ILE A 31 -28.62 18.85 5.90
C ILE A 31 -27.62 19.95 5.60
N ILE A 32 -27.97 21.20 5.87
CA ILE A 32 -27.07 22.34 5.65
C ILE A 32 -25.81 22.19 6.51
N ALA A 33 -25.96 21.77 7.78
CA ALA A 33 -24.84 21.54 8.68
C ALA A 33 -23.95 20.38 8.23
N VAL A 34 -24.53 19.27 7.75
CA VAL A 34 -23.79 18.11 7.22
C VAL A 34 -23.03 18.49 5.95
N VAL A 35 -23.67 19.23 5.03
CA VAL A 35 -23.02 19.75 3.82
C VAL A 35 -21.85 20.66 4.20
N ALA A 36 -22.07 21.63 5.09
CA ALA A 36 -21.02 22.54 5.53
C ALA A 36 -19.87 21.80 6.23
N PHE A 37 -20.18 20.79 7.04
CA PHE A 37 -19.18 19.96 7.72
C PHE A 37 -18.37 19.11 6.73
N LEU A 38 -19.01 18.49 5.74
CA LEU A 38 -18.33 17.68 4.72
C LEU A 38 -17.43 18.54 3.84
N THR A 39 -17.92 19.69 3.37
CA THR A 39 -17.12 20.67 2.62
C THR A 39 -15.91 21.15 3.44
N PHE A 40 -16.08 21.36 4.76
CA PHE A 40 -14.99 21.75 5.66
C PHE A 40 -13.97 20.62 5.86
N ALA A 41 -14.43 19.39 6.10
CA ALA A 41 -13.57 18.22 6.31
C ALA A 41 -12.72 17.91 5.07
N GLU A 42 -13.33 17.94 3.88
CA GLU A 42 -12.64 17.72 2.60
C GLU A 42 -11.64 18.85 2.29
N SER A 43 -12.01 20.11 2.49
CA SER A 43 -11.12 21.26 2.29
C SER A 43 -9.87 21.16 3.16
N ARG A 44 -9.99 20.63 4.39
CA ARG A 44 -8.84 20.41 5.25
C ARG A 44 -7.93 19.30 4.73
N ILE A 45 -8.49 18.20 4.21
CA ILE A 45 -7.75 17.04 3.73
C ILE A 45 -6.94 17.35 2.46
N VAL A 46 -7.51 18.11 1.51
CA VAL A 46 -6.86 18.44 0.22
C VAL A 46 -5.62 19.34 0.41
N HIS A 47 -5.60 20.18 1.45
CA HIS A 47 -4.44 21.05 1.72
C HIS A 47 -3.23 20.33 2.33
N PHE A 48 -3.34 19.06 2.74
CA PHE A 48 -2.29 18.37 3.51
C PHE A 48 -1.31 17.51 2.71
N GLY A 49 -1.42 17.33 1.38
CA GLY A 49 -0.48 16.38 0.77
C GLY A 49 -0.40 16.17 -0.73
N ALA A 50 -0.71 17.12 -1.62
CA ALA A 50 -0.47 16.84 -3.03
C ALA A 50 -0.21 18.08 -3.91
N ASP A 51 0.99 18.15 -4.49
CA ASP A 51 1.37 19.05 -5.60
C ASP A 51 0.66 18.64 -6.91
N ILE A 52 -0.68 18.57 -6.89
CA ILE A 52 -1.49 18.14 -8.03
C ILE A 52 -1.90 19.37 -8.84
N PRO A 53 -1.85 19.33 -10.18
CA PRO A 53 -2.32 20.41 -11.05
C PRO A 53 -3.71 20.90 -10.64
N VAL A 54 -3.72 22.14 -10.14
CA VAL A 54 -4.81 22.78 -9.41
C VAL A 54 -6.12 22.79 -10.21
N SER A 55 -6.06 22.81 -11.54
CA SER A 55 -7.25 22.82 -12.42
C SER A 55 -8.09 21.54 -12.34
N ASN A 56 -7.46 20.35 -12.43
CA ASN A 56 -8.21 19.08 -12.42
C ASN A 56 -8.74 18.75 -11.02
N THR A 57 -7.98 19.07 -9.98
CA THR A 57 -8.39 18.85 -8.59
C THR A 57 -9.54 19.77 -8.19
N ILE A 58 -9.51 21.05 -8.57
CA ILE A 58 -10.61 21.99 -8.30
C ILE A 58 -11.89 21.54 -9.03
N LEU A 59 -11.79 21.10 -10.29
CA LEU A 59 -12.96 20.62 -11.04
C LEU A 59 -13.55 19.35 -10.41
N MET A 60 -12.72 18.36 -10.05
CA MET A 60 -13.18 17.17 -9.35
C MET A 60 -13.80 17.51 -7.99
N PHE A 61 -13.21 18.45 -7.25
CA PHE A 61 -13.72 18.93 -5.97
C PHE A 61 -15.12 19.56 -6.10
N ILE A 62 -15.28 20.48 -7.06
CA ILE A 62 -16.58 21.11 -7.35
C ILE A 62 -17.59 20.04 -7.77
N LEU A 63 -17.20 19.10 -8.64
CA LEU A 63 -18.09 18.07 -9.14
C LEU A 63 -18.56 17.11 -8.03
N ILE A 64 -17.66 16.68 -7.15
CA ILE A 64 -17.98 15.83 -5.99
C ILE A 64 -18.91 16.58 -5.04
N ASN A 65 -18.59 17.83 -4.68
CA ASN A 65 -19.40 18.62 -3.76
C ASN A 65 -20.80 18.92 -4.32
N ILE A 66 -20.91 19.24 -5.61
CA ILE A 66 -22.22 19.44 -6.27
C ILE A 66 -23.01 18.13 -6.30
N ASN A 67 -22.39 17.00 -6.69
CA ASN A 67 -23.08 15.71 -6.70
C ASN A 67 -23.54 15.29 -5.31
N LEU A 68 -22.69 15.47 -4.30
CA LEU A 68 -23.01 15.19 -2.90
C LEU A 68 -24.17 16.07 -2.40
N LEU A 69 -24.13 17.38 -2.68
CA LEU A 69 -25.21 18.31 -2.34
C LEU A 69 -26.52 17.91 -3.01
N LEU A 70 -26.49 17.60 -4.31
CA LEU A 70 -27.66 17.14 -5.06
C LEU A 70 -28.20 15.82 -4.50
N LEU A 71 -27.33 14.88 -4.14
CA LEU A 71 -27.72 13.61 -3.53
C LEU A 71 -28.40 13.83 -2.17
N ILE A 72 -27.82 14.66 -1.30
CA ILE A 72 -28.41 14.97 0.01
C ILE A 72 -29.76 15.67 -0.18
N LEU A 73 -29.86 16.63 -1.11
CA LEU A 73 -31.12 17.30 -1.44
C LEU A 73 -32.17 16.32 -1.98
N LEU A 74 -31.77 15.37 -2.83
CA LEU A 74 -32.65 14.34 -3.36
C LEU A 74 -33.17 13.44 -2.23
N ILE A 75 -32.26 12.92 -1.38
CA ILE A 75 -32.62 12.10 -0.22
C ILE A 75 -33.59 12.86 0.70
N PHE A 76 -33.34 14.15 0.93
CA PHE A 76 -34.23 15.01 1.70
C PHE A 76 -35.63 15.10 1.11
N LEU A 77 -35.74 15.40 -0.19
CA LEU A 77 -37.02 15.53 -0.88
C LEU A 77 -37.78 14.21 -0.85
N VAL A 78 -37.11 13.08 -1.11
CA VAL A 78 -37.68 11.74 -1.04
C VAL A 78 -38.17 11.43 0.36
N PHE A 79 -37.34 11.64 1.39
CA PHE A 79 -37.70 11.39 2.79
C PHE A 79 -38.89 12.26 3.23
N ARG A 80 -38.87 13.56 2.91
CA ARG A 80 -39.98 14.48 3.18
C ARG A 80 -41.28 14.00 2.52
N ASN A 81 -41.22 13.61 1.25
CA ASN A 81 -42.38 13.11 0.52
C ASN A 81 -42.91 11.80 1.11
N LEU A 82 -42.02 10.90 1.52
CA LEU A 82 -42.38 9.62 2.15
C LEU A 82 -43.04 9.83 3.52
N VAL A 83 -42.49 10.72 4.36
CA VAL A 83 -43.08 11.09 5.66
C VAL A 83 -44.45 11.76 5.48
N LYS A 84 -44.60 12.66 4.49
CA LYS A 84 -45.88 13.27 4.15
C LYS A 84 -46.90 12.21 3.73
N LEU A 85 -46.50 11.27 2.89
CA LEU A 85 -47.34 10.17 2.42
C LEU A 85 -47.85 9.28 3.56
N LEU A 86 -46.95 8.86 4.47
CA LEU A 86 -47.32 8.09 5.67
C LEU A 86 -48.27 8.90 6.58
N TYR A 87 -48.02 10.21 6.65
CA TYR A 87 -48.90 11.25 7.19
C TYR A 87 -50.34 11.17 6.71
N ASP A 88 -50.50 11.53 5.45
CA ASP A 88 -51.79 11.72 4.79
C ASP A 88 -52.60 10.41 4.82
N ARG A 89 -51.91 9.26 4.81
CA ARG A 89 -52.51 7.94 5.03
C ARG A 89 -53.15 7.79 6.42
N LYS A 90 -52.47 8.25 7.49
CA LYS A 90 -53.01 8.20 8.86
C LYS A 90 -54.20 9.13 9.07
N ARG A 91 -54.20 10.32 8.45
CA ARG A 91 -55.30 11.29 8.55
C ARG A 91 -56.49 11.03 7.61
N LYS A 92 -56.52 9.88 6.91
CA LYS A 92 -57.58 9.48 5.98
C LYS A 92 -57.90 10.56 4.92
N VAL A 93 -56.89 11.31 4.48
CA VAL A 93 -57.06 12.35 3.45
C VAL A 93 -57.52 11.68 2.15
N MET A 94 -58.50 12.29 1.47
CA MET A 94 -59.01 11.76 0.20
C MET A 94 -57.86 11.58 -0.81
N GLY A 95 -57.80 10.41 -1.46
CA GLY A 95 -56.76 10.06 -2.44
C GLY A 95 -55.40 9.57 -1.86
N ALA A 96 -55.16 9.65 -0.55
CA ALA A 96 -53.87 9.25 0.05
C ALA A 96 -53.56 7.74 -0.12
N LYS A 97 -54.60 6.89 -0.11
CA LYS A 97 -54.45 5.44 -0.33
C LYS A 97 -53.98 5.12 -1.75
N LEU A 98 -54.54 5.80 -2.76
CA LEU A 98 -54.16 5.62 -4.16
C LEU A 98 -52.71 6.07 -4.39
N ARG A 99 -52.35 7.28 -3.91
CA ARG A 99 -50.98 7.79 -3.97
C ARG A 99 -49.98 6.83 -3.32
N THR A 100 -50.32 6.26 -2.16
CA THR A 100 -49.43 5.32 -1.47
C THR A 100 -49.22 4.05 -2.27
N ARG A 101 -50.30 3.47 -2.83
CA ARG A 101 -50.21 2.25 -3.65
C ARG A 101 -49.33 2.47 -4.88
N LEU A 102 -49.46 3.62 -5.54
CA LEU A 102 -48.63 3.98 -6.70
C LEU A 102 -47.14 4.14 -6.33
N VAL A 103 -46.84 4.84 -5.24
CA VAL A 103 -45.45 5.03 -4.77
C VAL A 103 -44.81 3.70 -4.39
N VAL A 104 -45.52 2.83 -3.67
CA VAL A 104 -45.01 1.49 -3.32
C VAL A 104 -44.77 0.65 -4.56
N ALA A 105 -45.71 0.65 -5.53
CA ALA A 105 -45.52 -0.09 -6.78
C ALA A 105 -44.29 0.41 -7.57
N PHE A 106 -44.09 1.73 -7.63
CA PHE A 106 -42.93 2.32 -8.30
C PHE A 106 -41.60 1.97 -7.60
N ILE A 107 -41.55 2.04 -6.27
CA ILE A 107 -40.38 1.63 -5.49
C ILE A 107 -40.10 0.15 -5.73
N SER A 108 -41.08 -0.73 -5.61
CA SER A 108 -40.87 -2.17 -5.83
C SER A 108 -40.39 -2.48 -7.25
N LEU A 109 -40.96 -1.82 -8.27
CA LEU A 109 -40.58 -2.00 -9.67
C LEU A 109 -39.13 -1.57 -9.95
N THR A 110 -38.68 -0.49 -9.32
CA THR A 110 -37.31 0.06 -9.52
C THR A 110 -36.27 -0.64 -8.65
N LEU A 111 -36.61 -0.99 -7.40
CA LEU A 111 -35.68 -1.60 -6.45
C LEU A 111 -35.27 -3.02 -6.87
N LEU A 112 -36.18 -3.77 -7.48
CA LEU A 112 -35.94 -5.18 -7.86
C LEU A 112 -34.75 -5.33 -8.82
N PRO A 113 -34.71 -4.68 -10.00
CA PRO A 113 -33.55 -4.76 -10.88
C PRO A 113 -32.29 -4.13 -10.27
N THR A 114 -32.43 -3.05 -9.47
CA THR A 114 -31.28 -2.41 -8.81
C THR A 114 -30.60 -3.33 -7.81
N ILE A 115 -31.36 -4.11 -7.02
CA ILE A 115 -30.79 -5.07 -6.07
C ILE A 115 -30.04 -6.18 -6.80
N VAL A 116 -30.61 -6.71 -7.88
CA VAL A 116 -29.97 -7.75 -8.70
C VAL A 116 -28.64 -7.23 -9.26
N LEU A 117 -28.65 -6.03 -9.84
CA LEU A 117 -27.44 -5.38 -10.33
C LEU A 117 -26.42 -5.13 -9.22
N PHE A 118 -26.85 -4.66 -8.04
CA PHE A 118 -25.97 -4.41 -6.91
C PHE A 118 -25.20 -5.67 -6.48
N PHE A 119 -25.91 -6.79 -6.30
CA PHE A 119 -25.27 -8.06 -5.95
C PHE A 119 -24.34 -8.56 -7.07
N PHE A 120 -24.77 -8.46 -8.33
CA PHE A 120 -23.92 -8.84 -9.46
C PHE A 120 -22.66 -7.98 -9.51
N SER A 121 -22.79 -6.67 -9.34
CA SER A 121 -21.67 -5.73 -9.34
C SER A 121 -20.70 -6.00 -8.20
N ILE A 122 -21.16 -6.26 -6.97
CA ILE A 122 -20.26 -6.60 -5.86
C ILE A 122 -19.48 -7.88 -6.15
N ASN A 123 -20.16 -8.94 -6.61
CA ASN A 123 -19.49 -10.19 -6.96
C ASN A 123 -18.49 -9.97 -8.09
N PHE A 124 -18.91 -9.29 -9.16
CA PHE A 124 -18.06 -8.99 -10.30
C PHE A 124 -16.82 -8.17 -9.89
N ILE A 125 -16.97 -7.12 -9.10
CA ILE A 125 -15.86 -6.28 -8.64
C ILE A 125 -14.91 -7.10 -7.77
N THR A 126 -15.44 -7.87 -6.82
CA THR A 126 -14.62 -8.67 -5.90
C THR A 126 -13.80 -9.70 -6.66
N THR A 127 -14.44 -10.52 -7.50
CA THR A 127 -13.75 -11.53 -8.31
C THR A 127 -12.80 -10.91 -9.33
N SER A 128 -13.15 -9.75 -9.90
CA SER A 128 -12.23 -9.04 -10.78
C SER A 128 -10.98 -8.60 -10.03
N ILE A 129 -11.13 -7.99 -8.84
CA ILE A 129 -9.98 -7.57 -8.03
C ILE A 129 -9.09 -8.78 -7.69
N GLU A 130 -9.66 -9.88 -7.20
CA GLU A 130 -8.90 -11.10 -6.91
C GLU A 130 -8.12 -11.58 -8.15
N PHE A 131 -8.76 -11.68 -9.31
CA PHE A 131 -8.09 -12.13 -10.53
C PHE A 131 -6.99 -11.17 -11.02
N TRP A 132 -7.24 -9.86 -10.96
CA TRP A 132 -6.28 -8.85 -11.39
C TRP A 132 -5.10 -8.68 -10.44
N PHE A 133 -5.24 -9.01 -9.16
CA PHE A 133 -4.19 -8.80 -8.16
C PHE A 133 -3.48 -10.09 -7.73
N ASP A 134 -4.19 -11.17 -7.44
CA ASP A 134 -3.56 -12.36 -6.85
C ASP A 134 -2.60 -13.04 -7.82
N VAL A 135 -3.04 -13.27 -9.06
CA VAL A 135 -2.24 -13.99 -10.07
C VAL A 135 -0.93 -13.25 -10.41
N PRO A 136 -0.92 -11.94 -10.69
CA PRO A 136 0.34 -11.25 -10.97
C PRO A 136 1.24 -11.10 -9.76
N VAL A 137 0.69 -10.95 -8.55
CA VAL A 137 1.49 -10.79 -7.32
C VAL A 137 2.20 -12.10 -6.97
N GLU A 138 1.51 -13.23 -7.05
CA GLU A 138 2.12 -14.55 -6.83
C GLU A 138 3.25 -14.80 -7.83
N GLN A 139 3.00 -14.55 -9.12
CA GLN A 139 4.02 -14.70 -10.16
C GLN A 139 5.19 -13.74 -9.98
N ALA A 140 4.93 -12.48 -9.61
CA ALA A 140 5.99 -11.50 -9.37
C ALA A 140 6.86 -11.91 -8.17
N LEU A 141 6.26 -12.45 -7.11
CA LEU A 141 6.99 -12.96 -5.95
C LEU A 141 7.84 -14.18 -6.31
N GLU A 142 7.26 -15.16 -7.02
CA GLU A 142 7.99 -16.36 -7.47
C GLU A 142 9.16 -15.97 -8.37
N ASN A 143 8.93 -15.11 -9.36
CA ASN A 143 9.99 -14.62 -10.24
C ASN A 143 11.08 -13.86 -9.49
N SER A 144 10.71 -13.03 -8.49
CA SER A 144 11.68 -12.31 -7.66
C SER A 144 12.53 -13.26 -6.83
N LEU A 145 11.93 -14.32 -6.28
CA LEU A 145 12.65 -15.37 -5.55
C LEU A 145 13.56 -16.19 -6.47
N LEU A 146 13.11 -16.52 -7.68
CA LEU A 146 13.93 -17.20 -8.69
C LEU A 146 15.13 -16.35 -9.10
N VAL A 147 14.92 -15.06 -9.37
CA VAL A 147 16.01 -14.12 -9.70
C VAL A 147 16.96 -14.00 -8.52
N GLY A 148 16.45 -13.80 -7.30
CA GLY A 148 17.29 -13.75 -6.09
C GLY A 148 18.17 -14.98 -5.95
N ARG A 149 17.58 -16.19 -5.96
CA ARG A 149 18.32 -17.46 -5.89
C ARG A 149 19.33 -17.61 -7.03
N SER A 150 18.99 -17.17 -8.24
CA SER A 150 19.91 -17.19 -9.37
C SER A 150 21.12 -16.29 -9.15
N VAL A 151 20.92 -15.09 -8.59
CA VAL A 151 22.01 -14.16 -8.24
C VAL A 151 22.94 -14.78 -7.19
N TYR A 152 22.40 -15.36 -6.11
CA TYR A 152 23.22 -16.05 -5.10
C TYR A 152 24.01 -17.20 -5.70
N LYS A 153 23.36 -18.05 -6.50
CA LYS A 153 24.02 -19.17 -7.16
C LYS A 153 25.12 -18.71 -8.13
N HIS A 154 24.88 -17.66 -8.91
CA HIS A 154 25.90 -17.10 -9.79
C HIS A 154 27.07 -16.49 -9.03
N ALA A 155 26.83 -15.83 -7.89
CA ALA A 155 27.87 -15.31 -7.03
C ALA A 155 28.75 -16.44 -6.45
N GLU A 156 28.13 -17.53 -6.00
CA GLU A 156 28.82 -18.73 -5.49
C GLU A 156 29.64 -19.43 -6.58
N GLU A 157 29.04 -19.73 -7.75
CA GLU A 157 29.73 -20.40 -8.87
C GLU A 157 30.92 -19.57 -9.37
N ASN A 158 30.77 -18.25 -9.50
CA ASN A 158 31.86 -17.36 -9.88
C ASN A 158 32.97 -17.36 -8.82
N SER A 159 32.61 -17.22 -7.54
CA SER A 159 33.58 -17.20 -6.44
C SER A 159 34.37 -18.50 -6.36
N GLN A 160 33.70 -19.65 -6.50
CA GLN A 160 34.33 -20.97 -6.58
C GLN A 160 35.31 -21.05 -7.77
N PHE A 161 34.87 -20.69 -8.97
CA PHE A 161 35.70 -20.76 -10.19
C PHE A 161 36.99 -19.93 -10.06
N PHE A 162 36.90 -18.71 -9.54
CA PHE A 162 38.08 -17.87 -9.35
C PHE A 162 38.95 -18.36 -8.20
N MET A 163 38.36 -18.84 -7.09
CA MET A 163 39.11 -19.39 -5.97
C MET A 163 39.99 -20.57 -6.39
N GLU A 164 39.48 -21.48 -7.23
CA GLU A 164 40.26 -22.59 -7.78
C GLU A 164 41.45 -22.08 -8.61
N LYS A 165 41.23 -21.07 -9.47
CA LYS A 165 42.30 -20.46 -10.28
C LYS A 165 43.35 -19.75 -9.43
N ILE A 166 42.91 -18.99 -8.43
CA ILE A 166 43.80 -18.26 -7.51
C ILE A 166 44.64 -19.27 -6.72
N SER A 167 44.01 -20.29 -6.15
CA SER A 167 44.68 -21.35 -5.40
C SER A 167 45.70 -22.11 -6.25
N TYR A 168 45.36 -22.44 -7.49
CA TYR A 168 46.28 -23.08 -8.44
C TYR A 168 47.52 -22.23 -8.71
N GLN A 169 47.35 -20.92 -8.96
CA GLN A 169 48.48 -20.02 -9.21
C GLN A 169 49.34 -19.81 -7.97
N ILE A 170 48.74 -19.65 -6.79
CA ILE A 170 49.45 -19.52 -5.51
C ILE A 170 50.33 -20.74 -5.27
N LYS A 171 49.79 -21.95 -5.49
CA LYS A 171 50.52 -23.21 -5.35
C LYS A 171 51.65 -23.34 -6.37
N THR A 172 51.37 -23.05 -7.64
CA THR A 172 52.34 -23.22 -8.74
C THR A 172 53.52 -22.24 -8.62
N LYS A 173 53.26 -20.99 -8.22
CA LYS A 173 54.29 -19.95 -8.06
C LYS A 173 54.94 -19.94 -6.68
N LYS A 174 54.57 -20.89 -5.80
CA LYS A 174 55.08 -21.00 -4.41
C LYS A 174 54.95 -19.70 -3.62
N PHE A 175 53.84 -18.99 -3.78
CA PHE A 175 53.61 -17.72 -3.09
C PHE A 175 53.39 -17.88 -1.57
N LEU A 176 53.16 -19.11 -1.10
CA LEU A 176 53.06 -19.43 0.33
C LEU A 176 54.42 -19.53 1.03
N ASP A 177 55.54 -19.58 0.28
CA ASP A 177 56.87 -19.61 0.88
C ASP A 177 57.15 -18.29 1.63
N PRO A 178 57.78 -18.30 2.81
CA PRO A 178 57.99 -17.10 3.63
C PRO A 178 58.71 -15.95 2.89
N GLU A 179 59.61 -16.29 1.97
CA GLU A 179 60.37 -15.35 1.15
C GLU A 179 59.48 -14.59 0.15
N ASN A 180 58.34 -15.16 -0.23
CA ASN A 180 57.45 -14.65 -1.26
C ASN A 180 56.26 -13.83 -0.72
N LYS A 181 56.24 -13.51 0.58
CA LYS A 181 55.12 -12.79 1.22
C LYS A 181 54.75 -11.46 0.54
N ARG A 182 55.75 -10.71 0.04
CA ARG A 182 55.52 -9.47 -0.72
C ARG A 182 54.84 -9.75 -2.07
N PHE A 183 55.27 -10.78 -2.80
CA PHE A 183 54.67 -11.18 -4.06
C PHE A 183 53.25 -11.68 -3.89
N LEU A 184 52.98 -12.45 -2.82
CA LEU A 184 51.64 -12.90 -2.48
C LEU A 184 50.70 -11.70 -2.23
N SER A 185 51.12 -10.75 -1.39
CA SER A 185 50.28 -9.59 -1.05
C SER A 185 49.96 -8.74 -2.28
N HIS A 186 50.94 -8.51 -3.17
CA HIS A 186 50.71 -7.80 -4.42
C HIS A 186 49.79 -8.59 -5.37
N TYR A 187 49.98 -9.91 -5.49
CA TYR A 187 49.14 -10.75 -6.32
C TYR A 187 47.68 -10.74 -5.86
N ILE A 188 47.42 -10.82 -4.55
CA ILE A 188 46.07 -10.77 -3.99
C ILE A 188 45.39 -9.42 -4.28
N GLN A 189 46.10 -8.29 -4.20
CA GLN A 189 45.58 -6.98 -4.61
C GLN A 189 45.24 -6.92 -6.10
N VAL A 190 46.11 -7.47 -6.96
CA VAL A 190 45.85 -7.51 -8.42
C VAL A 190 44.63 -8.37 -8.73
N VAL A 191 44.52 -9.54 -8.12
CA VAL A 191 43.41 -10.49 -8.30
C VAL A 191 42.09 -9.89 -7.82
N GLN A 192 42.07 -9.28 -6.64
CA GLN A 192 40.88 -8.64 -6.08
C GLN A 192 40.32 -7.59 -7.04
N ARG A 193 41.19 -6.71 -7.58
CA ARG A 193 40.79 -5.68 -8.56
C ARG A 193 40.43 -6.27 -9.93
N ALA A 194 41.21 -7.22 -10.43
CA ALA A 194 41.02 -7.79 -11.77
C ALA A 194 39.73 -8.61 -11.89
N PHE A 195 39.32 -9.27 -10.82
CA PHE A 195 38.09 -10.06 -10.78
C PHE A 195 36.92 -9.35 -10.08
N ASN A 196 37.12 -8.09 -9.67
CA ASN A 196 36.11 -7.25 -9.03
C ASN A 196 35.47 -7.90 -7.78
N PHE A 197 36.29 -8.54 -6.95
CA PHE A 197 35.85 -9.07 -5.66
C PHE A 197 35.81 -7.96 -4.62
N HIS A 198 34.84 -8.00 -3.70
CA HIS A 198 34.85 -7.08 -2.55
C HIS A 198 36.06 -7.32 -1.65
N ALA A 199 36.41 -8.58 -1.42
CA ALA A 199 37.60 -8.94 -0.66
C ALA A 199 38.19 -10.28 -1.09
N VAL A 200 39.49 -10.44 -0.93
CA VAL A 200 40.20 -11.72 -1.06
C VAL A 200 41.11 -11.87 0.15
N GLU A 201 40.96 -12.97 0.88
CA GLU A 201 41.69 -13.25 2.12
C GLU A 201 42.40 -14.60 2.02
N ILE A 202 43.61 -14.69 2.55
CA ILE A 202 44.37 -15.94 2.62
C ILE A 202 44.61 -16.28 4.08
N TYR A 203 44.21 -17.49 4.47
CA TYR A 203 44.34 -18.01 5.84
C TYR A 203 45.37 -19.14 5.90
N ASN A 204 46.04 -19.28 7.05
CA ASN A 204 46.89 -20.44 7.34
C ASN A 204 46.07 -21.58 7.98
N LEU A 205 46.73 -22.72 8.22
CA LEU A 205 46.11 -23.89 8.86
C LEU A 205 45.67 -23.63 10.32
N ASN A 206 46.22 -22.59 10.96
CA ASN A 206 45.85 -22.17 12.32
C ASN A 206 44.69 -21.16 12.32
N SER A 207 44.01 -20.97 11.17
CA SER A 207 42.92 -20.00 11.00
C SER A 207 43.35 -18.53 11.17
N GLU A 208 44.64 -18.23 11.05
CA GLU A 208 45.17 -16.87 11.08
C GLU A 208 45.25 -16.30 9.65
N ARG A 209 44.80 -15.05 9.48
CA ARG A 209 44.85 -14.35 8.19
C ARG A 209 46.28 -13.93 7.84
N ILE A 210 46.84 -14.53 6.78
CA ILE A 210 48.20 -14.24 6.29
C ILE A 210 48.25 -12.91 5.55
N THR A 211 47.29 -12.67 4.65
CA THR A 211 47.16 -11.45 3.84
C THR A 211 45.72 -11.27 3.36
N PHE A 212 45.36 -10.04 3.00
CA PHE A 212 44.06 -9.71 2.44
C PHE A 212 44.15 -8.50 1.50
N ALA A 213 43.19 -8.39 0.61
CA ALA A 213 42.91 -7.18 -0.17
C ALA A 213 41.40 -6.93 -0.17
N THR A 214 41.02 -5.65 -0.08
CA THR A 214 39.63 -5.19 -0.07
C THR A 214 39.43 -4.13 -1.15
N ALA A 215 38.19 -4.03 -1.64
CA ALA A 215 37.77 -2.97 -2.51
C ALA A 215 37.65 -1.65 -1.73
N GLN A 216 37.80 -0.52 -2.42
CA GLN A 216 37.82 0.80 -1.79
C GLN A 216 36.45 1.15 -1.19
N GLU A 217 35.37 0.60 -1.74
CA GLU A 217 33.98 0.81 -1.32
C GLU A 217 33.68 0.25 0.08
N ILE A 218 34.48 -0.73 0.54
CA ILE A 218 34.31 -1.37 1.84
C ILE A 218 35.54 -1.20 2.74
N GLU A 219 36.46 -0.29 2.38
CA GLU A 219 37.71 -0.09 3.13
C GLU A 219 37.46 0.49 4.54
N ASP A 220 36.35 1.22 4.70
CA ASP A 220 35.91 1.80 5.97
C ASP A 220 35.04 0.85 6.83
N GLU A 221 34.63 -0.31 6.29
CA GLU A 221 33.91 -1.35 7.03
C GLU A 221 34.86 -2.50 7.41
N PRO A 222 35.23 -2.68 8.68
CA PRO A 222 36.14 -3.74 9.07
C PRO A 222 35.49 -5.11 8.86
N LEU A 223 35.94 -5.85 7.84
CA LEU A 223 35.56 -7.25 7.63
C LEU A 223 35.96 -8.08 8.86
N SER A 224 34.96 -8.72 9.48
CA SER A 224 35.18 -9.71 10.53
C SER A 224 36.09 -10.83 10.00
N VAL A 225 37.00 -11.32 10.84
CA VAL A 225 37.84 -12.48 10.49
C VAL A 225 36.94 -13.71 10.41
N VAL A 226 37.12 -14.55 9.39
CA VAL A 226 36.36 -15.80 9.26
C VAL A 226 36.62 -16.67 10.50
N SER A 227 35.56 -17.15 11.15
CA SER A 227 35.69 -17.99 12.35
C SER A 227 36.45 -19.28 12.05
N ALA A 228 37.28 -19.73 13.00
CA ALA A 228 38.01 -20.99 12.89
C ALA A 228 37.07 -22.17 12.63
N ASP A 229 35.88 -22.18 13.25
CA ASP A 229 34.86 -23.20 13.02
C ASP A 229 34.45 -23.27 11.54
N ASN A 230 34.23 -22.12 10.87
CA ASN A 230 33.86 -22.10 9.46
C ASN A 230 35.01 -22.48 8.53
N LEU A 231 36.26 -22.17 8.89
CA LEU A 231 37.45 -22.55 8.11
C LEU A 231 37.82 -24.03 8.24
N GLN A 232 37.54 -24.64 9.40
CA GLN A 232 37.88 -26.04 9.69
C GLN A 232 36.74 -26.99 9.35
N LYS A 233 35.50 -26.49 9.29
CA LYS A 233 34.33 -27.25 8.84
C LYS A 233 34.59 -27.76 7.42
N ASP A 234 34.54 -29.08 7.28
CA ASP A 234 34.69 -29.78 5.99
C ASP A 234 36.07 -29.65 5.30
N PHE A 235 37.11 -29.16 6.01
CA PHE A 235 38.48 -29.08 5.50
C PHE A 235 39.01 -30.44 4.99
N GLU A 236 38.66 -31.53 5.69
CA GLU A 236 39.05 -32.89 5.29
C GLU A 236 38.42 -33.33 3.96
N SER A 237 37.24 -32.83 3.63
CA SER A 237 36.51 -33.18 2.41
C SER A 237 37.01 -32.45 1.16
N LYS A 238 37.87 -31.42 1.33
CA LYS A 238 38.34 -30.50 0.27
C LYS A 238 37.19 -29.88 -0.54
N LYS A 239 36.01 -29.79 0.06
CA LYS A 239 34.82 -29.25 -0.60
C LYS A 239 34.77 -27.75 -0.36
N ILE A 240 34.56 -27.02 -1.44
CA ILE A 240 34.37 -25.57 -1.42
C ILE A 240 32.99 -25.28 -0.80
N ILE A 241 32.93 -24.35 0.14
CA ILE A 241 31.71 -23.98 0.85
C ILE A 241 31.47 -22.47 0.80
N SER A 242 30.20 -22.07 0.78
CA SER A 242 29.81 -20.66 0.92
C SER A 242 29.20 -20.40 2.29
N VAL A 243 29.68 -19.34 2.94
CA VAL A 243 29.21 -18.85 4.25
C VAL A 243 28.55 -17.50 4.04
N PHE A 244 27.37 -17.34 4.63
CA PHE A 244 26.55 -16.15 4.54
C PHE A 244 26.54 -15.44 5.91
N GLU A 245 26.88 -14.15 5.93
CA GLU A 245 26.92 -13.33 7.13
C GLU A 245 26.13 -12.05 6.90
N ASN A 246 25.18 -11.74 7.77
CA ASN A 246 24.46 -10.47 7.70
C ASN A 246 25.36 -9.34 8.21
N ILE A 247 25.49 -8.29 7.42
CA ILE A 247 26.21 -7.06 7.74
C ILE A 247 25.23 -5.87 7.71
N ASN A 248 25.61 -4.72 8.27
CA ASN A 248 24.69 -3.57 8.39
C ASN A 248 24.10 -3.11 7.05
N ASN A 249 24.87 -3.23 5.97
CA ASN A 249 24.51 -2.77 4.63
C ASN A 249 24.09 -3.90 3.66
N GLY A 250 23.90 -5.13 4.15
CA GLY A 250 23.47 -6.25 3.30
C GLY A 250 23.90 -7.61 3.81
N GLU A 251 24.14 -8.54 2.88
CA GLU A 251 24.61 -9.89 3.18
C GLU A 251 25.97 -10.10 2.52
N LEU A 252 26.94 -10.56 3.32
CA LEU A 252 28.27 -10.92 2.87
C LEU A 252 28.30 -12.41 2.53
N ILE A 253 28.71 -12.72 1.31
CA ILE A 253 28.90 -14.09 0.83
C ILE A 253 30.40 -14.36 0.76
N ARG A 254 30.87 -15.36 1.52
CA ARG A 254 32.27 -15.79 1.51
C ARG A 254 32.37 -17.22 1.01
N THR A 255 33.15 -17.44 -0.03
CA THR A 255 33.47 -18.78 -0.52
C THR A 255 34.86 -19.19 0.00
N ILE A 256 34.94 -20.37 0.62
CA ILE A 256 36.11 -20.91 1.34
C ILE A 256 36.45 -22.30 0.79
#